data_AF-A0A0F9WQK9-F1
#
_entry.id   AF-A0A0F9WQK9-F1
#
_cell.length_a   1.000
_cell.length_b   1.000
_cell.length_c   1.000
_cell.angle_alpha   90.00
_cell.angle_beta   90.00
_cell.angle_gamma   90.00
#
_symmetry.space_group_name_H-M   'P 1'
#
loop_
_entity.id
_entity.type
_entity.pdbx_description
1 polymer ?
#
loop_
_entity_poly.entity_id
_entity_poly.type
_entity_poly.pdbx_seq_one_letter_code
_entity_poly.pdbx_strand_id
1 'polypeptide(L)'
;MKEILFTGKIQIYSYDEQIPTKMKCDVLQELDTLTIKLINSTDVFSFYICTISSDDFYILKREQDLIVDYHKFIEIVIKLFHKIQNNLLFAYFVDLKFMFVEKNEFRNIIKLELKFKEPSDIDYKSYLGDVISRLETDNIKLIKENNLLKDYNNNTLHRKLRNLEENQNIHISKLNNLNKQNEEYKYKIEKMTNEIKSLNNQVYELEKENIKLKVDKEKSNKLQEEYLEIKNINENIRKDLETANEIIKKIRTENLDYKNKLEEIENNIKNRQNEIERYEKNMEEIKKKNKNLEEKLKKYVKDNKEYKIKVKDLENEKTNLVRKLENAQSVFNHFSNNREIRDKYSSDSISGYSIQPEEKPE
;
A
#
# COMPACT_ATOMS: atom_id res chain seq x y z
N MET A 1 -1.53 83.88 69.02
CA MET A 1 -1.13 82.81 68.10
C MET A 1 -1.23 83.39 66.70
N LYS A 2 -0.16 83.34 65.91
CA LYS A 2 -0.14 83.91 64.56
C LYS A 2 -0.77 82.94 63.57
N GLU A 3 -1.78 83.37 62.84
CA GLU A 3 -2.43 82.58 61.79
C GLU A 3 -2.03 83.13 60.41
N ILE A 4 -1.60 82.24 59.50
CA ILE A 4 -1.26 82.61 58.11
C ILE A 4 -2.52 82.44 57.27
N LEU A 5 -3.20 83.55 56.99
CA LEU A 5 -4.46 83.54 56.23
C LEU A 5 -4.26 83.54 54.71
N PHE A 6 -3.10 84.02 54.24
CA PHE A 6 -2.68 83.94 52.85
C PHE A 6 -1.15 83.90 52.75
N THR A 7 -0.61 83.08 51.86
CA THR A 7 0.80 83.14 51.42
C THR A 7 0.85 82.80 49.94
N GLY A 8 1.36 83.69 49.11
CA GLY A 8 1.38 83.50 47.66
C GLY A 8 2.27 84.49 46.93
N LYS A 9 2.65 84.19 45.68
CA LYS A 9 3.32 85.16 44.80
C LYS A 9 2.26 85.91 43.99
N ILE A 10 2.33 87.23 44.00
CA ILE A 10 1.43 88.14 43.29
C ILE A 10 2.21 89.00 42.29
N GLN A 11 1.57 89.30 41.16
CA GLN A 11 2.08 90.24 40.16
C GLN A 11 1.77 91.67 40.64
N ILE A 12 2.78 92.53 40.70
CA ILE A 12 2.66 93.94 41.09
C ILE A 12 3.12 94.83 39.95
N TYR A 13 2.45 95.98 39.78
CA TYR A 13 2.76 97.00 38.82
C TYR A 13 3.16 98.29 39.56
N SER A 14 4.36 98.80 39.27
CA SER A 14 4.83 100.10 39.77
C SER A 14 5.36 100.96 38.63
N TYR A 15 5.59 102.23 38.92
CA TYR A 15 6.36 103.15 38.09
C TYR A 15 7.82 103.29 38.58
N ASP A 16 8.13 102.78 39.78
CA ASP A 16 9.48 102.70 40.32
C ASP A 16 10.15 101.38 39.91
N GLU A 17 11.33 101.46 39.29
CA GLU A 17 12.11 100.30 38.84
C GLU A 17 12.67 99.47 40.00
N GLN A 18 12.74 100.04 41.21
CA GLN A 18 13.18 99.31 42.42
C GLN A 18 12.12 98.30 42.90
N ILE A 19 10.85 98.47 42.53
CA ILE A 19 9.75 97.63 43.00
C ILE A 19 9.58 96.43 42.03
N PRO A 20 9.86 95.20 42.48
CA PRO A 20 9.90 94.04 41.60
C PRO A 20 8.49 93.64 41.13
N THR A 21 8.36 93.30 39.85
CA THR A 21 7.07 92.95 39.23
C THR A 21 6.39 91.70 39.81
N LYS A 22 7.09 90.92 40.64
CA LYS A 22 6.54 89.76 41.38
C LYS A 22 7.06 89.75 42.82
N MET A 23 6.15 89.94 43.77
CA MET A 23 6.45 89.83 45.21
C MET A 23 5.72 88.64 45.83
N LYS A 24 6.26 88.12 46.93
CA LYS A 24 5.55 87.20 47.82
C LYS A 24 4.72 88.05 48.79
N CYS A 25 3.41 87.86 48.83
CA CYS A 25 2.53 88.45 49.82
C CYS A 25 2.21 87.41 50.89
N ASP A 26 2.52 87.72 52.15
CA ASP A 26 2.14 86.97 53.34
C ASP A 26 1.15 87.80 54.16
N VAL A 27 -0.05 87.27 54.40
CA VAL A 27 -1.08 87.89 55.26
C VAL A 27 -1.20 87.09 56.54
N LEU A 28 -0.99 87.78 57.67
CA LEU A 28 -0.94 87.25 59.01
C LEU A 28 -2.01 87.91 59.86
N GLN A 29 -2.77 87.14 60.64
CA GLN A 29 -3.58 87.68 61.73
C GLN A 29 -2.95 87.33 63.08
N GLU A 30 -2.87 88.32 63.97
CA GLU A 30 -2.42 88.16 65.35
C GLU A 30 -3.36 88.96 66.27
N LEU A 31 -4.20 88.23 67.01
CA LEU A 31 -5.28 88.80 67.83
C LEU A 31 -6.16 89.74 66.97
N ASP A 32 -6.26 91.01 67.36
CA ASP A 32 -7.02 92.06 66.67
C ASP A 32 -6.18 92.86 65.66
N THR A 33 -5.03 92.34 65.22
CA THR A 33 -4.19 92.98 64.20
C THR A 33 -4.07 92.13 62.94
N LEU A 34 -4.23 92.79 61.78
CA LEU A 34 -3.93 92.24 60.46
C LEU A 34 -2.57 92.80 60.01
N THR A 35 -1.62 91.92 59.70
CA THR A 35 -0.30 92.29 59.17
C THR A 35 -0.09 91.67 57.79
N ILE A 36 0.11 92.51 56.79
CA ILE A 36 0.37 92.14 55.40
C ILE A 36 1.83 92.49 55.09
N LYS A 37 2.60 91.51 54.61
CA LYS A 37 4.01 91.70 54.22
C LYS A 37 4.17 91.45 52.72
N LEU A 38 4.67 92.45 51.99
CA LEU A 38 5.04 92.35 50.57
C LEU A 38 6.55 92.18 50.48
N ILE A 39 7.01 90.97 50.16
CA ILE A 39 8.41 90.53 50.24
C ILE A 39 8.95 90.32 48.83
N ASN A 40 10.09 90.93 48.49
CA ASN A 40 10.76 90.66 47.22
C ASN A 40 11.23 89.18 47.18
N SER A 41 11.06 88.52 46.02
CA SER A 41 11.53 87.14 45.83
C SER A 41 13.00 87.05 45.40
N THR A 42 13.67 88.15 45.04
CA THR A 42 15.09 88.18 44.69
C THR A 42 15.99 88.72 45.80
N ASP A 43 15.45 89.54 46.70
CA ASP A 43 16.13 90.07 47.88
C ASP A 43 15.25 89.89 49.11
N VAL A 44 15.81 89.31 50.17
CA VAL A 44 15.11 89.04 51.44
C VAL A 44 15.03 90.29 52.31
N PHE A 45 15.86 91.31 52.06
CA PHE A 45 15.83 92.56 52.81
C PHE A 45 14.79 93.55 52.24
N SER A 46 14.57 93.58 50.92
CA SER A 46 13.51 94.39 50.30
C SER A 46 12.10 93.85 50.58
N PHE A 47 11.47 94.33 51.66
CA PHE A 47 10.05 94.08 51.92
C PHE A 47 9.33 95.32 52.47
N TYR A 48 8.00 95.33 52.38
CA TYR A 48 7.13 96.39 52.93
C TYR A 48 6.07 95.77 53.84
N ILE A 49 5.57 96.54 54.82
CA ILE A 49 4.57 96.07 55.80
C ILE A 49 3.37 97.01 55.82
N CYS A 50 2.16 96.46 55.80
CA CYS A 50 0.95 97.15 56.23
C CYS A 50 0.43 96.44 57.49
N THR A 51 0.29 97.16 58.59
CA THR A 51 -0.32 96.65 59.82
C THR A 51 -1.53 97.49 60.13
N ILE A 52 -2.67 96.84 60.37
CA ILE A 52 -3.97 97.45 60.63
C ILE A 52 -4.48 96.82 61.93
N SER A 53 -4.69 97.62 62.97
CA SER A 53 -5.46 97.20 64.14
C SER A 53 -6.97 97.40 63.91
N SER A 54 -7.79 96.85 64.80
CA SER A 54 -9.23 97.13 64.86
C SER A 54 -9.52 98.65 64.92
N ASP A 55 -8.69 99.42 65.62
CA ASP A 55 -8.86 100.88 65.75
C ASP A 55 -8.45 101.62 64.47
N ASP A 56 -7.31 101.27 63.86
CA ASP A 56 -6.88 101.82 62.57
C ASP A 56 -7.91 101.54 61.48
N PHE A 57 -8.57 100.38 61.54
CA PHE A 57 -9.63 100.02 60.61
C PHE A 57 -10.82 101.00 60.66
N TYR A 58 -11.18 101.59 61.79
CA TYR A 58 -12.26 102.61 61.82
C TYR A 58 -11.86 103.90 61.10
N ILE A 59 -10.57 104.25 61.10
CA ILE A 59 -10.05 105.37 60.31
C ILE A 59 -10.10 105.02 58.82
N LEU A 60 -9.57 103.85 58.44
CA LEU A 60 -9.59 103.34 57.06
C LEU A 60 -11.03 103.20 56.51
N LYS A 61 -11.96 102.75 57.35
CA LYS A 61 -13.40 102.62 57.06
C LYS A 61 -14.02 103.95 56.68
N ARG A 62 -13.60 105.05 57.32
CA ARG A 62 -14.05 106.42 57.02
C ARG A 62 -13.28 107.07 55.88
N GLU A 63 -12.00 106.76 55.67
CA GLU A 63 -11.22 107.29 54.54
C GLU A 63 -11.64 106.72 53.18
N GLN A 64 -12.22 105.51 53.15
CA GLN A 64 -12.54 104.78 51.92
C GLN A 64 -13.99 104.29 51.84
N ASP A 65 -14.90 104.92 52.61
CA ASP A 65 -16.35 104.63 52.64
C ASP A 65 -16.71 103.13 52.75
N LEU A 66 -15.92 102.37 53.54
CA LEU A 66 -16.12 100.93 53.67
C LEU A 66 -17.37 100.65 54.52
N ILE A 67 -18.28 99.82 54.02
CA ILE A 67 -19.54 99.51 54.73
C ILE A 67 -19.32 98.41 55.80
N VAL A 68 -18.30 97.56 55.63
CA VAL A 68 -18.11 96.30 56.36
C VAL A 68 -17.48 96.44 57.76
N ASP A 69 -17.59 95.38 58.56
CA ASP A 69 -16.99 95.27 59.89
C ASP A 69 -15.59 94.64 59.80
N TYR A 70 -14.74 94.82 60.82
CA TYR A 70 -13.32 94.44 60.77
C TYR A 70 -13.06 92.98 60.36
N HIS A 71 -13.77 92.00 60.93
CA HIS A 71 -13.61 90.60 60.55
C HIS A 71 -14.02 90.33 59.08
N LYS A 72 -15.09 90.97 58.59
CA LYS A 72 -15.53 90.88 57.19
C LYS A 72 -14.53 91.58 56.24
N PHE A 73 -13.89 92.66 56.70
CA PHE A 73 -12.81 93.32 55.98
C PHE A 73 -11.60 92.38 55.79
N ILE A 74 -11.16 91.68 56.83
CA ILE A 74 -10.08 90.68 56.74
C ILE A 74 -10.40 89.63 55.67
N GLU A 75 -11.61 89.04 55.70
CA GLU A 75 -12.06 88.09 54.67
C GLU A 75 -12.03 88.70 53.25
N ILE A 76 -12.45 89.95 53.09
CA ILE A 76 -12.49 90.63 51.79
C ILE A 76 -11.08 90.90 51.29
N VAL A 77 -10.15 91.34 52.13
CA VAL A 77 -8.72 91.53 51.80
C VAL A 77 -8.12 90.22 51.27
N ILE A 78 -8.35 89.09 51.94
CA ILE A 78 -7.88 87.76 51.49
C ILE A 78 -8.51 87.38 50.14
N LYS A 79 -9.82 87.59 49.97
CA LYS A 79 -10.53 87.35 48.70
C LYS A 79 -10.01 88.26 47.56
N LEU A 80 -9.56 89.48 47.86
CA LEU A 80 -8.93 90.37 46.90
C LEU A 80 -7.49 89.91 46.53
N PHE A 81 -6.69 89.44 47.50
CA PHE A 81 -5.36 88.87 47.22
C PHE A 81 -5.44 87.59 46.36
N HIS A 82 -6.37 86.68 46.63
CA HIS A 82 -6.62 85.54 45.75
C HIS A 82 -7.06 85.96 44.34
N LYS A 83 -7.83 87.05 44.20
CA LYS A 83 -8.18 87.59 42.87
C LYS A 83 -6.97 88.16 42.13
N ILE A 84 -6.01 88.78 42.80
CA ILE A 84 -4.73 89.19 42.18
C ILE A 84 -3.92 87.95 41.77
N GLN A 85 -3.79 86.96 42.66
CA GLN A 85 -3.04 85.73 42.37
C GLN A 85 -3.60 84.98 41.14
N ASN A 86 -4.93 85.02 40.96
CA ASN A 86 -5.63 84.44 39.81
C ASN A 86 -5.73 85.38 38.59
N ASN A 87 -5.04 86.53 38.60
CA ASN A 87 -5.03 87.57 37.55
C ASN A 87 -6.42 88.17 37.23
N LEU A 88 -7.38 88.09 38.17
CA LEU A 88 -8.71 88.71 38.08
C LEU A 88 -8.71 90.18 38.54
N LEU A 89 -7.67 90.60 39.25
CA LEU A 89 -7.41 91.99 39.66
C LEU A 89 -5.92 92.31 39.45
N PHE A 90 -5.62 93.59 39.24
CA PHE A 90 -4.26 94.11 39.11
C PHE A 90 -3.85 94.78 40.42
N ALA A 91 -2.67 94.45 40.95
CA ALA A 91 -2.09 95.16 42.09
C ALA A 91 -1.17 96.28 41.59
N TYR A 92 -1.45 97.52 41.99
CA TYR A 92 -0.54 98.64 41.77
C TYR A 92 0.13 99.04 43.09
N PHE A 93 1.44 99.31 43.08
CA PHE A 93 2.18 99.76 44.26
C PHE A 93 2.99 101.01 43.92
N VAL A 94 2.58 102.16 44.47
CA VAL A 94 3.11 103.50 44.15
C VAL A 94 3.08 104.34 45.43
N ASP A 95 4.14 105.08 45.74
CA ASP A 95 4.25 105.95 46.93
C ASP A 95 3.87 105.24 48.25
N LEU A 96 4.35 104.01 48.43
CA LEU A 96 3.99 103.07 49.52
C LEU A 96 2.48 102.74 49.64
N LYS A 97 1.65 103.07 48.64
CA LYS A 97 0.23 102.69 48.56
C LYS A 97 0.04 101.47 47.67
N PHE A 98 -0.62 100.45 48.21
CA PHE A 98 -1.04 99.25 47.48
C PHE A 98 -2.52 99.36 47.08
N MET A 99 -2.80 99.42 45.79
CA MET A 99 -4.13 99.56 45.23
C MET A 99 -4.59 98.28 44.54
N PHE A 100 -5.76 97.78 44.94
CA PHE A 100 -6.44 96.66 44.27
C PHE A 100 -7.29 97.23 43.12
N VAL A 101 -6.84 97.04 41.88
CA VAL A 101 -7.45 97.66 40.70
C VAL A 101 -8.16 96.64 39.82
N GLU A 102 -9.44 96.89 39.54
CA GLU A 102 -10.18 96.24 38.46
C GLU A 102 -10.07 97.10 37.20
N LYS A 103 -9.61 96.51 36.09
CA LYS A 103 -9.58 97.19 34.80
C LYS A 103 -10.93 96.99 34.11
N ASN A 104 -11.54 98.09 33.68
CA ASN A 104 -12.75 98.12 32.87
C ASN A 104 -12.48 99.01 31.65
N GLU A 105 -13.17 98.78 30.54
CA GLU A 105 -12.89 99.38 29.22
C GLU A 105 -12.86 100.92 29.26
N PHE A 106 -13.68 101.53 30.11
CA PHE A 106 -13.79 102.97 30.27
C PHE A 106 -12.82 103.56 31.31
N ARG A 107 -12.56 102.86 32.42
CA ARG A 107 -11.68 103.33 33.50
C ARG A 107 -11.23 102.22 34.44
N ASN A 108 -10.08 102.42 35.07
CA ASN A 108 -9.64 101.63 36.22
C ASN A 108 -10.53 101.94 37.44
N ILE A 109 -10.90 100.91 38.21
CA ILE A 109 -11.68 101.02 39.45
C ILE A 109 -10.81 100.50 40.60
N ILE A 110 -10.45 101.40 41.52
CA ILE A 110 -9.78 101.02 42.78
C ILE A 110 -10.85 100.43 43.72
N LYS A 111 -10.61 99.22 44.22
CA LYS A 111 -11.52 98.51 45.14
C LYS A 111 -11.12 98.62 46.60
N LEU A 112 -9.85 98.89 46.87
CA LEU A 112 -9.26 99.12 48.18
C LEU A 112 -7.87 99.74 47.97
N GLU A 113 -7.49 100.68 48.84
CA GLU A 113 -6.13 101.21 48.96
C GLU A 113 -5.57 100.86 50.35
N LEU A 114 -4.35 100.36 50.42
CA LEU A 114 -3.66 100.05 51.68
C LEU A 114 -2.35 100.83 51.77
N LYS A 115 -2.17 101.55 52.88
CA LYS A 115 -0.95 102.32 53.17
C LYS A 115 0.08 101.37 53.79
N PHE A 116 1.20 101.13 53.11
CA PHE A 116 2.34 100.39 53.62
C PHE A 116 3.36 101.35 54.25
N LYS A 117 4.26 100.79 55.05
CA LYS A 117 5.48 101.41 55.56
C LYS A 117 6.69 100.58 55.18
N GLU A 118 7.85 101.21 55.17
CA GLU A 118 9.13 100.52 55.20
C GLU A 118 9.30 99.80 56.56
N PRO A 119 9.95 98.63 56.60
CA PRO A 119 10.18 97.84 57.80
C PRO A 119 11.22 98.50 58.72
N SER A 120 10.97 98.44 60.03
CA SER A 120 11.96 98.84 61.04
C SER A 120 12.99 97.74 61.29
N ASP A 121 14.12 98.09 61.90
CA ASP A 121 15.12 97.16 62.47
C ASP A 121 14.52 95.99 63.26
N ILE A 122 13.41 96.23 63.96
CA ILE A 122 12.70 95.23 64.77
C ILE A 122 11.93 94.27 63.86
N ASP A 123 11.25 94.82 62.84
CA ASP A 123 10.55 94.04 61.83
C ASP A 123 11.51 93.15 61.02
N TYR A 124 12.68 93.67 60.65
CA TYR A 124 13.77 92.93 60.01
C TYR A 124 14.22 91.75 60.88
N LYS A 125 14.56 92.00 62.14
CA LYS A 125 15.05 90.96 63.08
C LYS A 125 13.99 89.87 63.32
N SER A 126 12.72 90.26 63.49
CA SER A 126 11.61 89.30 63.61
C SER A 126 11.42 88.49 62.31
N TYR A 127 11.41 89.14 61.15
CA TYR A 127 11.17 88.46 59.87
C TYR A 127 12.29 87.48 59.52
N LEU A 128 13.55 87.88 59.69
CA LEU A 128 14.70 87.02 59.42
C LEU A 128 14.76 85.85 60.41
N GLY A 129 14.46 86.06 61.69
CA GLY A 129 14.29 84.97 62.66
C GLY A 129 13.19 83.98 62.26
N ASP A 130 11.99 84.48 61.95
CA ASP A 130 10.86 83.66 61.48
C ASP A 130 11.19 82.89 60.19
N VAL A 131 12.05 83.42 59.31
CA VAL A 131 12.53 82.72 58.09
C VAL A 131 13.58 81.67 58.41
N ILE A 132 14.61 82.01 59.19
CA ILE A 132 15.72 81.11 59.54
C ILE A 132 15.19 79.87 60.26
N SER A 133 14.39 80.02 61.31
CA SER A 133 13.88 78.87 62.08
C SER A 133 12.93 77.96 61.28
N ARG A 134 12.25 78.48 60.24
CA ARG A 134 11.52 77.64 59.27
C ARG A 134 12.48 76.85 58.38
N LEU A 135 13.48 77.52 57.79
CA LEU A 135 14.48 76.88 56.93
C LEU A 135 15.29 75.81 57.68
N GLU A 136 15.68 76.05 58.94
CA GLU A 136 16.34 75.08 59.81
C GLU A 136 15.43 73.85 60.06
N THR A 137 14.17 74.10 60.42
CA THR A 137 13.18 73.04 60.68
C THR A 137 12.94 72.17 59.44
N ASP A 138 12.82 72.77 58.26
CA ASP A 138 12.59 72.04 57.02
C ASP A 138 13.86 71.34 56.50
N ASN A 139 15.04 71.92 56.68
CA ASN A 139 16.31 71.25 56.41
C ASN A 139 16.48 70.00 57.28
N ILE A 140 16.13 70.07 58.57
CA ILE A 140 16.15 68.91 59.49
C ILE A 140 15.18 67.80 59.02
N LYS A 141 14.03 68.13 58.43
CA LYS A 141 13.11 67.14 57.81
C LYS A 141 13.76 66.50 56.59
N LEU A 142 14.26 67.30 55.66
CA LEU A 142 14.89 66.83 54.42
C LEU A 142 16.12 65.94 54.67
N ILE A 143 16.94 66.26 55.68
CA ILE A 143 18.08 65.42 56.08
C ILE A 143 17.61 64.04 56.58
N LYS A 144 16.54 63.99 57.39
CA LYS A 144 15.97 62.73 57.88
C LYS A 144 15.38 61.89 56.74
N GLU A 145 14.63 62.51 55.85
CA GLU A 145 14.04 61.85 54.67
C GLU A 145 15.13 61.29 53.73
N ASN A 146 16.16 62.09 53.42
CA ASN A 146 17.28 61.68 52.58
C ASN A 146 18.03 60.46 53.17
N ASN A 147 18.21 60.40 54.49
CA ASN A 147 18.82 59.24 55.15
C ASN A 147 17.92 57.99 55.07
N LEU A 148 16.60 58.12 55.29
CA LEU A 148 15.66 57.01 55.12
C LEU A 148 15.64 56.47 53.68
N LEU A 149 15.73 57.35 52.68
CA LEU A 149 15.82 56.96 51.26
C LEU A 149 17.13 56.24 50.93
N LYS A 150 18.27 56.67 51.49
CA LYS A 150 19.55 55.95 51.38
C LYS A 150 19.47 54.57 52.00
N ASP A 151 18.92 54.45 53.21
CA ASP A 151 18.79 53.15 53.90
C ASP A 151 17.86 52.19 53.14
N TYR A 152 16.75 52.70 52.57
CA TYR A 152 15.86 51.92 51.72
C TYR A 152 16.57 51.42 50.45
N ASN A 153 17.28 52.30 49.75
CA ASN A 153 18.02 51.94 48.53
C ASN A 153 19.10 50.89 48.84
N ASN A 154 19.94 51.17 49.83
CA ASN A 154 21.08 50.33 50.19
C ASN A 154 20.66 48.95 50.75
N ASN A 155 19.62 48.89 51.58
CA ASN A 155 19.21 47.63 52.22
C ASN A 155 18.11 46.88 51.48
N THR A 156 17.10 47.57 50.92
CA THR A 156 15.98 46.90 50.25
C THR A 156 16.25 46.67 48.77
N LEU A 157 16.79 47.66 48.06
CA LEU A 157 16.95 47.55 46.61
C LEU A 157 18.12 46.64 46.23
N HIS A 158 19.30 46.78 46.85
CA HIS A 158 20.42 45.86 46.58
C HIS A 158 20.13 44.40 46.98
N ARG A 159 19.39 44.14 48.07
CA ARG A 159 18.98 42.76 48.41
C ARG A 159 18.02 42.17 47.37
N LYS A 160 17.05 42.95 46.89
CA LYS A 160 16.18 42.52 45.78
C LYS A 160 16.97 42.25 44.50
N LEU A 161 17.89 43.14 44.14
CA LEU A 161 18.73 43.04 42.94
C LEU A 161 19.60 41.78 43.01
N ARG A 162 20.33 41.56 44.11
CA ARG A 162 21.13 40.34 44.33
C ARG A 162 20.28 39.07 44.26
N ASN A 163 19.11 39.05 44.88
CA ASN A 163 18.21 37.90 44.82
C ASN A 163 17.73 37.62 43.38
N LEU A 164 17.56 38.65 42.54
CA LEU A 164 17.21 38.49 41.13
C LEU A 164 18.40 37.96 40.32
N GLU A 165 19.63 38.44 40.56
CA GLU A 165 20.86 37.94 39.94
C GLU A 165 21.11 36.45 40.27
N GLU A 166 20.98 36.07 41.55
CA GLU A 166 21.12 34.67 41.99
C GLU A 166 20.07 33.76 41.32
N ASN A 167 18.80 34.20 41.22
CA ASN A 167 17.77 33.49 40.47
C ASN A 167 18.07 33.42 38.96
N GLN A 168 18.52 34.51 38.34
CA GLN A 168 18.88 34.56 36.92
C GLN A 168 20.00 33.55 36.59
N ASN A 169 21.01 33.44 37.44
CA ASN A 169 22.09 32.46 37.29
C ASN A 169 21.59 31.00 37.39
N ILE A 170 20.60 30.73 38.27
CA ILE A 170 19.92 29.43 38.36
C ILE A 170 19.12 29.14 37.06
N HIS A 171 18.42 30.13 36.51
CA HIS A 171 17.68 29.99 35.26
C HIS A 171 18.60 29.76 34.05
N ILE A 172 19.71 30.49 33.94
CA ILE A 172 20.75 30.28 32.91
C ILE A 172 21.32 28.86 33.00
N SER A 173 21.62 28.39 34.22
CA SER A 173 22.13 27.03 34.45
C SER A 173 21.13 25.94 34.01
N LYS A 174 19.84 26.12 34.31
CA LYS A 174 18.76 25.22 33.85
C LYS A 174 18.62 25.24 32.31
N LEU A 175 18.66 26.42 31.69
CA LEU A 175 18.57 26.59 30.24
C LEU A 175 19.74 25.92 29.52
N ASN A 176 20.96 26.06 30.03
CA ASN A 176 22.15 25.39 29.49
C ASN A 176 22.05 23.85 29.56
N ASN A 177 21.46 23.30 30.62
CA ASN A 177 21.23 21.86 30.74
C ASN A 177 20.15 21.35 29.78
N LEU A 178 19.04 22.09 29.62
CA LEU A 178 17.99 21.78 28.64
C LEU A 178 18.51 21.85 27.20
N ASN A 179 19.39 22.81 26.88
CA ASN A 179 20.02 22.89 25.56
C ASN A 179 20.90 21.66 25.27
N LYS A 180 21.69 21.17 26.24
CA LYS A 180 22.46 19.92 26.07
C LYS A 180 21.55 18.73 25.78
N GLN A 181 20.47 18.56 26.55
CA GLN A 181 19.48 17.50 26.32
C GLN A 181 18.83 17.60 24.93
N ASN A 182 18.54 18.82 24.45
CA ASN A 182 18.02 19.03 23.10
C ASN A 182 19.02 18.63 22.00
N GLU A 183 20.33 18.89 22.16
CA GLU A 183 21.33 18.41 21.20
C GLU A 183 21.49 16.88 21.24
N GLU A 184 21.45 16.26 22.43
CA GLU A 184 21.42 14.79 22.58
C GLU A 184 20.19 14.17 21.88
N TYR A 185 19.01 14.77 22.03
CA TYR A 185 17.80 14.32 21.35
C TYR A 185 17.86 14.53 19.82
N LYS A 186 18.39 15.66 19.33
CA LYS A 186 18.62 15.88 17.89
C LYS A 186 19.52 14.79 17.30
N TYR A 187 20.66 14.52 17.92
CA TYR A 187 21.59 13.49 17.46
C TYR A 187 20.95 12.09 17.47
N LYS A 188 20.14 11.78 18.49
CA LYS A 188 19.37 10.53 18.53
C LYS A 188 18.33 10.44 17.40
N ILE A 189 17.61 11.52 17.11
CA ILE A 189 16.64 11.60 16.00
C ILE A 189 17.35 11.44 14.65
N GLU A 190 18.50 12.10 14.43
CA GLU A 190 19.28 11.95 13.21
C GLU A 190 19.76 10.51 13.01
N LYS A 191 20.29 9.87 14.06
CA LYS A 191 20.69 8.45 14.00
C LYS A 191 19.50 7.56 13.60
N MET A 192 18.35 7.70 14.25
CA MET A 192 17.15 6.91 13.95
C MET A 192 16.60 7.21 12.54
N THR A 193 16.72 8.44 12.06
CA THR A 193 16.32 8.83 10.70
C THR A 193 17.20 8.15 9.65
N ASN A 194 18.50 8.01 9.89
CA ASN A 194 19.41 7.31 9.00
C ASN A 194 19.25 5.78 9.07
N GLU A 195 18.89 5.24 10.24
CA GLU A 195 18.50 3.83 10.42
C GLU A 195 17.22 3.49 9.64
N ILE A 196 16.19 4.34 9.71
CA ILE A 196 14.94 4.21 8.92
C ILE A 196 15.24 4.25 7.41
N LYS A 197 16.11 5.15 6.93
CA LYS A 197 16.53 5.17 5.51
C LYS A 197 17.19 3.85 5.10
N SER A 198 18.04 3.29 5.95
CA SER A 198 18.71 2.00 5.68
C SER A 198 17.69 0.85 5.59
N LEU A 199 16.77 0.77 6.54
CA LEU A 199 15.71 -0.24 6.55
C LEU A 199 14.76 -0.11 5.35
N ASN A 200 14.37 1.10 4.96
CA ASN A 200 13.54 1.32 3.78
C ASN A 200 14.24 0.88 2.48
N ASN A 201 15.55 1.10 2.36
CA ASN A 201 16.33 0.59 1.23
C ASN A 201 16.40 -0.95 1.22
N GLN A 202 16.54 -1.58 2.39
CA GLN A 202 16.50 -3.05 2.51
C GLN A 202 15.14 -3.63 2.11
N VAL A 203 14.04 -3.01 2.56
CA VAL A 203 12.67 -3.39 2.15
C VAL A 203 12.52 -3.29 0.63
N TYR A 204 12.98 -2.20 0.01
CA TYR A 204 12.88 -2.00 -1.44
C TYR A 204 13.67 -3.04 -2.26
N GLU A 205 14.86 -3.45 -1.83
CA GLU A 205 15.58 -4.55 -2.53
C GLU A 205 14.91 -5.92 -2.29
N LEU A 206 14.39 -6.18 -1.09
CA LEU A 206 13.61 -7.40 -0.79
C LEU A 206 12.32 -7.47 -1.61
N GLU A 207 11.63 -6.35 -1.84
CA GLU A 207 10.46 -6.28 -2.73
C GLU A 207 10.83 -6.64 -4.17
N LYS A 208 11.93 -6.11 -4.71
CA LYS A 208 12.44 -6.51 -6.04
C LYS A 208 12.78 -8.00 -6.11
N GLU A 209 13.42 -8.54 -5.08
CA GLU A 209 13.76 -9.96 -5.02
C GLU A 209 12.50 -10.83 -4.99
N ASN A 210 11.53 -10.48 -4.16
CA ASN A 210 10.25 -11.18 -4.06
C ASN A 210 9.45 -11.14 -5.38
N ILE A 211 9.49 -10.02 -6.12
CA ILE A 211 8.93 -9.91 -7.47
C ILE A 211 9.62 -10.89 -8.45
N LYS A 212 10.96 -10.98 -8.44
CA LYS A 212 11.71 -11.94 -9.27
C LYS A 212 11.35 -13.38 -8.91
N LEU A 213 11.40 -13.73 -7.63
CA LEU A 213 11.08 -15.07 -7.12
C LEU A 213 9.64 -15.49 -7.46
N LYS A 214 8.68 -14.55 -7.46
CA LYS A 214 7.31 -14.80 -7.92
C LYS A 214 7.27 -15.15 -9.41
N VAL A 215 7.94 -14.38 -10.27
CA VAL A 215 8.02 -14.66 -11.72
C VAL A 215 8.71 -16.00 -12.00
N ASP A 216 9.79 -16.33 -11.29
CA ASP A 216 10.49 -17.60 -11.46
C ASP A 216 9.69 -18.80 -10.92
N LYS A 217 8.88 -18.60 -9.87
CA LYS A 217 7.89 -19.58 -9.42
C LYS A 217 6.78 -19.80 -10.47
N GLU A 218 6.28 -18.75 -11.12
CA GLU A 218 5.30 -18.86 -12.20
C GLU A 218 5.87 -19.60 -13.43
N LYS A 219 7.16 -19.44 -13.75
CA LYS A 219 7.85 -20.27 -14.76
C LYS A 219 7.96 -21.74 -14.32
N SER A 220 8.35 -21.98 -13.07
CA SER A 220 8.53 -23.33 -12.51
C SER A 220 7.21 -24.12 -12.52
N ASN A 221 6.09 -23.47 -12.18
CA ASN A 221 4.76 -24.07 -12.27
C ASN A 221 4.43 -24.51 -13.70
N LYS A 222 4.67 -23.67 -14.71
CA LYS A 222 4.44 -24.01 -16.12
C LYS A 222 5.30 -25.19 -16.60
N LEU A 223 6.58 -25.20 -16.24
CA LEU A 223 7.48 -26.33 -16.50
C LEU A 223 7.01 -27.63 -15.82
N GLN A 224 6.36 -27.53 -14.65
CA GLN A 224 5.76 -28.67 -13.95
C GLN A 224 4.47 -29.15 -14.62
N GLU A 225 3.66 -28.24 -15.19
CA GLU A 225 2.48 -28.56 -16.01
C GLU A 225 2.90 -29.24 -17.32
N GLU A 226 3.83 -28.66 -18.08
CA GLU A 226 4.43 -29.23 -19.29
C GLU A 226 5.02 -30.63 -19.03
N TYR A 227 5.77 -30.80 -17.93
CA TYR A 227 6.30 -32.10 -17.52
C TYR A 227 5.20 -33.13 -17.25
N LEU A 228 4.09 -32.72 -16.64
CA LEU A 228 2.96 -33.61 -16.36
C LEU A 228 2.23 -34.03 -17.64
N GLU A 229 2.05 -33.11 -18.60
CA GLU A 229 1.51 -33.43 -19.93
C GLU A 229 2.42 -34.41 -20.68
N ILE A 230 3.72 -34.12 -20.75
CA ILE A 230 4.72 -35.00 -21.38
C ILE A 230 4.75 -36.39 -20.70
N LYS A 231 4.60 -36.46 -19.37
CA LYS A 231 4.50 -37.74 -18.65
C LYS A 231 3.23 -38.51 -19.05
N ASN A 232 2.07 -37.85 -19.11
CA ASN A 232 0.81 -38.47 -19.51
C ASN A 232 0.84 -38.97 -20.96
N ILE A 233 1.46 -38.20 -21.87
CA ILE A 233 1.69 -38.59 -23.27
C ILE A 233 2.58 -39.84 -23.33
N ASN A 234 3.69 -39.88 -22.58
CA ASN A 234 4.57 -41.05 -22.51
C ASN A 234 3.89 -42.29 -21.90
N GLU A 235 3.00 -42.13 -20.91
CA GLU A 235 2.23 -43.23 -20.34
C GLU A 235 1.19 -43.80 -21.33
N ASN A 236 0.62 -42.96 -22.21
CA ASN A 236 -0.27 -43.43 -23.27
C ASN A 236 0.52 -44.12 -24.39
N ILE A 237 1.63 -43.53 -24.86
CA ILE A 237 2.53 -44.17 -25.84
C ILE A 237 3.03 -45.53 -25.35
N ARG A 238 3.24 -45.73 -24.04
CA ARG A 238 3.55 -47.04 -23.46
C ARG A 238 2.41 -48.06 -23.62
N LYS A 239 1.16 -47.69 -23.37
CA LYS A 239 -0.02 -48.56 -23.55
C LYS A 239 -0.23 -48.92 -25.04
N ASP A 240 -0.01 -47.95 -25.92
CA ASP A 240 -0.06 -48.15 -27.37
C ASP A 240 1.06 -49.11 -27.83
N LEU A 241 2.27 -49.00 -27.26
CA LEU A 241 3.36 -49.96 -27.47
C LEU A 241 3.04 -51.35 -26.90
N GLU A 242 2.45 -51.46 -25.72
CA GLU A 242 2.08 -52.74 -25.10
C GLU A 242 1.02 -53.46 -25.95
N THR A 243 -0.05 -52.76 -26.34
CA THR A 243 -1.11 -53.30 -27.21
C THR A 243 -0.61 -53.64 -28.62
N ALA A 244 0.26 -52.83 -29.23
CA ALA A 244 0.93 -53.17 -30.48
C ALA A 244 1.81 -54.44 -30.35
N ASN A 245 2.52 -54.61 -29.23
CA ASN A 245 3.29 -55.82 -28.96
C ASN A 245 2.40 -57.06 -28.73
N GLU A 246 1.20 -56.92 -28.15
CA GLU A 246 0.22 -58.01 -28.09
C GLU A 246 -0.31 -58.41 -29.47
N ILE A 247 -0.61 -57.42 -30.33
CA ILE A 247 -1.03 -57.67 -31.72
C ILE A 247 0.08 -58.41 -32.48
N ILE A 248 1.34 -57.99 -32.33
CA ILE A 248 2.51 -58.68 -32.92
C ILE A 248 2.64 -60.11 -32.39
N LYS A 249 2.37 -60.38 -31.10
CA LYS A 249 2.34 -61.75 -30.56
C LYS A 249 1.24 -62.59 -31.21
N LYS A 250 0.01 -62.07 -31.32
CA LYS A 250 -1.13 -62.78 -31.94
C LYS A 250 -0.85 -63.11 -33.40
N ILE A 251 -0.37 -62.14 -34.18
CA ILE A 251 0.03 -62.34 -35.59
C ILE A 251 1.16 -63.38 -35.71
N ARG A 252 2.10 -63.44 -34.77
CA ARG A 252 3.15 -64.48 -34.75
C ARG A 252 2.59 -65.88 -34.46
N THR A 253 1.64 -66.02 -33.53
CA THR A 253 0.98 -67.31 -33.28
C THR A 253 0.07 -67.74 -34.43
N GLU A 254 -0.68 -66.81 -35.03
CA GLU A 254 -1.51 -67.10 -36.21
C GLU A 254 -0.66 -67.54 -37.41
N ASN A 255 0.46 -66.87 -37.68
CA ASN A 255 1.40 -67.31 -38.73
C ASN A 255 2.03 -68.68 -38.45
N LEU A 256 2.27 -69.04 -37.19
CA LEU A 256 2.73 -70.37 -36.82
C LEU A 256 1.65 -71.43 -37.08
N ASP A 257 0.40 -71.17 -36.70
CA ASP A 257 -0.73 -72.06 -36.97
C ASP A 257 -1.02 -72.21 -38.46
N TYR A 258 -0.90 -71.13 -39.25
CA TYR A 258 -0.99 -71.19 -40.71
C TYR A 258 0.14 -72.03 -41.30
N LYS A 259 1.38 -71.89 -40.82
CA LYS A 259 2.52 -72.72 -41.27
C LYS A 259 2.31 -74.20 -40.95
N ASN A 260 1.86 -74.52 -39.73
CA ASN A 260 1.56 -75.89 -39.32
C ASN A 260 0.49 -76.54 -40.21
N LYS A 261 -0.60 -75.80 -40.53
CA LYS A 261 -1.64 -76.24 -41.47
C LYS A 261 -1.11 -76.41 -42.89
N LEU A 262 -0.16 -75.59 -43.32
CA LEU A 262 0.47 -75.70 -44.64
C LEU A 262 1.31 -76.98 -44.73
N GLU A 263 2.12 -77.27 -43.71
CA GLU A 263 2.87 -78.54 -43.59
C GLU A 263 1.93 -79.77 -43.52
N GLU A 264 0.78 -79.67 -42.86
CA GLU A 264 -0.25 -80.72 -42.85
C GLU A 264 -0.85 -80.95 -44.26
N ILE A 265 -1.12 -79.88 -45.01
CA ILE A 265 -1.62 -79.95 -46.39
C ILE A 265 -0.56 -80.55 -47.33
N GLU A 266 0.70 -80.15 -47.22
CA GLU A 266 1.81 -80.73 -48.00
C GLU A 266 1.97 -82.23 -47.75
N ASN A 267 1.90 -82.68 -46.50
CA ASN A 267 1.92 -84.11 -46.17
C ASN A 267 0.71 -84.86 -46.75
N ASN A 268 -0.48 -84.27 -46.72
CA ASN A 268 -1.68 -84.86 -47.34
C ASN A 268 -1.58 -84.96 -48.88
N ILE A 269 -0.99 -83.96 -49.55
CA ILE A 269 -0.70 -83.99 -50.98
C ILE A 269 0.28 -85.14 -51.29
N LYS A 270 1.36 -85.24 -50.52
CA LYS A 270 2.40 -86.28 -50.68
C LYS A 270 1.84 -87.69 -50.48
N ASN A 271 0.94 -87.88 -49.50
CA ASN A 271 0.25 -89.15 -49.29
C ASN A 271 -0.63 -89.51 -50.50
N ARG A 272 -1.40 -88.56 -51.04
CA ARG A 272 -2.22 -88.78 -52.25
C ARG A 272 -1.39 -89.08 -53.50
N GLN A 273 -0.20 -88.49 -53.64
CA GLN A 273 0.73 -88.84 -54.72
C GLN A 273 1.18 -90.31 -54.61
N ASN A 274 1.50 -90.79 -53.40
CA ASN A 274 1.84 -92.20 -53.17
C ASN A 274 0.67 -93.16 -53.46
N GLU A 275 -0.58 -92.73 -53.23
CA GLU A 275 -1.77 -93.50 -53.60
C GLU A 275 -1.96 -93.56 -55.13
N ILE A 276 -1.76 -92.45 -55.84
CA ILE A 276 -1.83 -92.39 -57.31
C ILE A 276 -0.81 -93.36 -57.93
N GLU A 277 0.45 -93.38 -57.50
CA GLU A 277 1.45 -94.35 -57.99
C GLU A 277 1.01 -95.81 -57.82
N ARG A 278 0.33 -96.13 -56.71
CA ARG A 278 -0.20 -97.49 -56.46
C ARG A 278 -1.33 -97.82 -57.44
N TYR A 279 -2.24 -96.89 -57.69
CA TYR A 279 -3.32 -97.07 -58.67
C TYR A 279 -2.79 -97.19 -60.10
N GLU A 280 -1.75 -96.45 -60.49
CA GLU A 280 -1.11 -96.57 -61.79
C GLU A 280 -0.46 -97.94 -62.01
N LYS A 281 0.32 -98.44 -61.03
CA LYS A 281 0.90 -99.79 -61.04
C LYS A 281 -0.18 -100.87 -61.17
N ASN A 282 -1.26 -100.77 -60.40
CA ASN A 282 -2.40 -101.68 -60.49
C ASN A 282 -3.09 -101.64 -61.87
N MET A 283 -3.26 -100.46 -62.46
CA MET A 283 -3.83 -100.32 -63.81
C MET A 283 -2.94 -100.97 -64.87
N GLU A 284 -1.61 -100.89 -64.72
CA GLU A 284 -0.67 -101.49 -65.66
C GLU A 284 -0.64 -103.03 -65.56
N GLU A 285 -0.82 -103.61 -64.38
CA GLU A 285 -1.08 -105.06 -64.25
C GLU A 285 -2.38 -105.49 -64.94
N ILE A 286 -3.46 -104.71 -64.79
CA ILE A 286 -4.74 -104.98 -65.45
C ILE A 286 -4.60 -104.92 -66.97
N LYS A 287 -3.83 -103.96 -67.51
CA LYS A 287 -3.48 -103.90 -68.94
C LYS A 287 -2.74 -105.16 -69.40
N LYS A 288 -1.76 -105.66 -68.62
CA LYS A 288 -1.04 -106.92 -68.91
C LYS A 288 -1.99 -108.14 -68.89
N LYS A 289 -2.90 -108.22 -67.91
CA LYS A 289 -3.92 -109.29 -67.80
C LYS A 289 -4.89 -109.29 -68.98
N ASN A 290 -5.37 -108.12 -69.42
CA ASN A 290 -6.24 -108.01 -70.61
C ASN A 290 -5.53 -108.46 -71.89
N LYS A 291 -4.27 -108.06 -72.11
CA LYS A 291 -3.52 -108.44 -73.31
C LYS A 291 -3.34 -109.96 -73.46
N ASN A 292 -3.07 -110.66 -72.34
CA ASN A 292 -3.04 -112.13 -72.29
C ASN A 292 -4.40 -112.78 -72.63
N LEU A 293 -5.52 -112.13 -72.30
CA LEU A 293 -6.87 -112.63 -72.64
C LEU A 293 -7.19 -112.45 -74.13
N GLU A 294 -6.81 -111.31 -74.73
CA GLU A 294 -6.94 -111.10 -76.18
C GLU A 294 -6.17 -112.14 -77.01
N GLU A 295 -4.96 -112.49 -76.58
CA GLU A 295 -4.13 -113.50 -77.26
C GLU A 295 -4.72 -114.91 -77.15
N LYS A 296 -5.28 -115.29 -75.98
CA LYS A 296 -6.05 -116.54 -75.84
C LYS A 296 -7.29 -116.54 -76.75
N LEU A 297 -8.02 -115.43 -76.83
CA LEU A 297 -9.24 -115.32 -77.63
C LEU A 297 -8.94 -115.41 -79.13
N LYS A 298 -7.86 -114.79 -79.61
CA LYS A 298 -7.35 -114.95 -80.99
C LYS A 298 -7.03 -116.42 -81.32
N LYS A 299 -6.51 -117.19 -80.37
CA LYS A 299 -6.19 -118.62 -80.55
C LYS A 299 -7.47 -119.45 -80.77
N TYR A 300 -8.45 -119.35 -79.87
CA TYR A 300 -9.74 -120.06 -80.02
C TYR A 300 -10.49 -119.71 -81.31
N VAL A 301 -10.42 -118.45 -81.76
CA VAL A 301 -11.01 -118.02 -83.05
C VAL A 301 -10.32 -118.67 -84.26
N LYS A 302 -9.04 -119.05 -84.16
CA LYS A 302 -8.33 -119.79 -85.19
C LYS A 302 -8.75 -121.26 -85.19
N ASP A 303 -8.70 -121.92 -84.04
CA ASP A 303 -9.02 -123.35 -83.89
C ASP A 303 -10.45 -123.66 -84.38
N ASN A 304 -11.42 -122.80 -84.07
CA ASN A 304 -12.82 -122.93 -84.50
C ASN A 304 -13.02 -122.79 -86.03
N LYS A 305 -12.08 -122.16 -86.76
CA LYS A 305 -12.10 -122.17 -88.24
C LYS A 305 -11.62 -123.53 -88.78
N GLU A 306 -10.61 -124.14 -88.18
CA GLU A 306 -10.07 -125.44 -88.60
C GLU A 306 -11.09 -126.56 -88.38
N TYR A 307 -11.83 -126.54 -87.26
CA TYR A 307 -12.96 -127.47 -87.04
C TYR A 307 -14.08 -127.31 -88.08
N LYS A 308 -14.43 -126.08 -88.48
CA LYS A 308 -15.44 -125.82 -89.52
C LYS A 308 -15.06 -126.35 -90.91
N ILE A 309 -13.76 -126.41 -91.22
CA ILE A 309 -13.28 -127.02 -92.48
C ILE A 309 -13.46 -128.54 -92.40
N LYS A 310 -12.96 -129.17 -91.33
CA LYS A 310 -13.06 -130.63 -91.11
C LYS A 310 -14.48 -131.20 -91.20
N VAL A 311 -15.48 -130.49 -90.65
CA VAL A 311 -16.89 -130.93 -90.76
C VAL A 311 -17.35 -130.97 -92.21
N LYS A 312 -16.98 -129.94 -93.00
CA LYS A 312 -17.43 -129.77 -94.38
C LYS A 312 -16.83 -130.81 -95.33
N ASP A 313 -15.60 -131.27 -95.07
CA ASP A 313 -14.96 -132.32 -95.85
C ASP A 313 -15.64 -133.68 -95.62
N LEU A 314 -16.00 -134.01 -94.37
CA LEU A 314 -16.72 -135.24 -94.01
C LEU A 314 -18.14 -135.30 -94.61
N GLU A 315 -18.83 -134.17 -94.75
CA GLU A 315 -20.13 -134.09 -95.44
C GLU A 315 -20.02 -134.41 -96.95
N ASN A 316 -18.94 -133.99 -97.60
CA ASN A 316 -18.66 -134.31 -99.01
C ASN A 316 -18.27 -135.77 -99.21
N GLU A 317 -17.54 -136.37 -98.28
CA GLU A 317 -17.18 -137.80 -98.34
C GLU A 317 -18.43 -138.69 -98.20
N LYS A 318 -19.32 -138.37 -97.24
CA LYS A 318 -20.61 -139.04 -97.04
C LYS A 318 -21.49 -139.04 -98.30
N THR A 319 -21.59 -137.90 -99.00
CA THR A 319 -22.42 -137.80 -100.21
C THR A 319 -21.84 -138.55 -101.43
N ASN A 320 -20.52 -138.68 -101.53
CA ASN A 320 -19.88 -139.50 -102.57
C ASN A 320 -19.99 -141.01 -102.31
N LEU A 321 -20.06 -141.45 -101.05
CA LEU A 321 -20.29 -142.86 -100.72
C LEU A 321 -21.71 -143.32 -101.07
N VAL A 322 -22.74 -142.49 -100.81
CA VAL A 322 -24.14 -142.82 -101.15
C VAL A 322 -24.32 -143.07 -102.64
N ARG A 323 -23.80 -142.18 -103.51
CA ARG A 323 -23.91 -142.34 -104.97
C ARG A 323 -23.25 -143.61 -105.53
N LYS A 324 -22.19 -144.12 -104.88
CA LYS A 324 -21.55 -145.39 -105.26
C LYS A 324 -22.42 -146.59 -104.91
N LEU A 325 -23.21 -146.50 -103.84
CA LEU A 325 -24.12 -147.53 -103.37
C LEU A 325 -25.33 -147.68 -104.31
N GLU A 326 -25.94 -146.56 -104.70
CA GLU A 326 -27.12 -146.52 -105.58
C GLU A 326 -26.83 -147.11 -106.98
N ASN A 327 -25.69 -146.76 -107.58
CA ASN A 327 -25.29 -147.31 -108.89
C ASN A 327 -25.05 -148.83 -108.85
N ALA A 328 -24.55 -149.38 -107.74
CA ALA A 328 -24.35 -150.82 -107.60
C ALA A 328 -25.67 -151.61 -107.56
N GLN A 329 -26.71 -151.04 -106.93
CA GLN A 329 -28.04 -151.68 -106.88
C GLN A 329 -28.78 -151.64 -108.22
N SER A 330 -28.52 -150.64 -109.07
CA SER A 330 -29.14 -150.52 -110.39
C SER A 330 -28.77 -151.67 -111.35
N VAL A 331 -27.49 -152.06 -111.38
CA VAL A 331 -26.99 -153.05 -112.36
C VAL A 331 -27.40 -154.48 -112.02
N PHE A 332 -27.37 -154.88 -110.74
CA PHE A 332 -27.62 -156.28 -110.36
C PHE A 332 -29.08 -156.72 -110.55
N ASN A 333 -30.03 -155.81 -110.35
CA ASN A 333 -31.47 -156.10 -110.45
C ASN A 333 -31.96 -156.38 -111.88
N HIS A 334 -31.13 -156.17 -112.91
CA HIS A 334 -31.59 -156.26 -114.31
C HIS A 334 -31.37 -157.64 -114.97
N PHE A 335 -30.69 -158.59 -114.31
CA PHE A 335 -30.28 -159.87 -114.94
C PHE A 335 -30.67 -161.17 -114.22
N SER A 336 -31.11 -161.14 -112.95
CA SER A 336 -31.46 -162.34 -112.18
C SER A 336 -32.88 -162.23 -111.63
N ASN A 337 -33.79 -163.09 -112.11
CA ASN A 337 -35.23 -162.87 -112.01
C ASN A 337 -35.91 -163.60 -110.83
N ASN A 338 -37.04 -163.05 -110.38
CA ASN A 338 -38.05 -163.59 -109.44
C ASN A 338 -37.80 -163.60 -107.90
N ARG A 339 -38.74 -162.91 -107.22
CA ARG A 339 -39.33 -163.11 -105.88
C ARG A 339 -38.51 -162.81 -104.60
N GLU A 340 -38.89 -161.69 -103.98
CA GLU A 340 -39.58 -161.57 -102.67
C GLU A 340 -39.15 -162.49 -101.50
N ILE A 341 -39.05 -162.01 -100.25
CA ILE A 341 -39.17 -160.65 -99.65
C ILE A 341 -38.26 -160.59 -98.40
N ARG A 342 -37.85 -159.39 -97.96
CA ARG A 342 -36.89 -159.21 -96.85
C ARG A 342 -37.52 -159.02 -95.48
N ASP A 343 -36.74 -159.34 -94.44
CA ASP A 343 -36.94 -158.91 -93.04
C ASP A 343 -35.63 -158.29 -92.47
N LYS A 344 -35.79 -157.24 -91.64
CA LYS A 344 -34.98 -156.78 -90.47
C LYS A 344 -33.43 -156.57 -90.43
N TYR A 345 -33.04 -155.76 -89.41
CA TYR A 345 -31.70 -155.56 -88.76
C TYR A 345 -30.60 -154.82 -89.59
N SER A 346 -29.56 -154.09 -89.06
CA SER A 346 -29.16 -153.48 -87.75
C SER A 346 -27.90 -152.55 -88.00
N SER A 347 -27.28 -151.76 -87.09
CA SER A 347 -27.52 -151.34 -85.68
C SER A 347 -27.41 -149.79 -85.53
N ASP A 348 -26.55 -148.99 -84.84
CA ASP A 348 -25.41 -149.00 -83.86
C ASP A 348 -25.28 -147.55 -83.25
N SER A 349 -24.55 -147.06 -82.21
CA SER A 349 -23.47 -147.43 -81.24
C SER A 349 -22.21 -146.51 -81.39
N ILE A 350 -21.48 -145.97 -80.37
CA ILE A 350 -21.68 -145.71 -78.91
C ILE A 350 -20.57 -144.73 -78.36
N SER A 351 -20.51 -144.41 -77.03
CA SER A 351 -19.40 -143.78 -76.22
C SER A 351 -19.16 -142.23 -76.24
N GLY A 352 -18.44 -141.59 -75.28
CA GLY A 352 -18.00 -141.97 -73.91
C GLY A 352 -16.67 -141.33 -73.38
N TYR A 353 -16.59 -140.93 -72.09
CA TYR A 353 -15.38 -140.53 -71.27
C TYR A 353 -14.63 -139.21 -71.66
N SER A 354 -13.76 -138.52 -70.85
CA SER A 354 -13.57 -138.34 -69.36
C SER A 354 -12.42 -137.29 -69.06
N ILE A 355 -12.02 -137.13 -67.77
CA ILE A 355 -10.74 -136.57 -67.20
C ILE A 355 -10.78 -135.16 -66.51
N GLN A 356 -10.02 -135.05 -65.39
CA GLN A 356 -9.74 -133.92 -64.48
C GLN A 356 -8.22 -133.94 -64.13
N PRO A 357 -7.53 -132.83 -63.71
CA PRO A 357 -7.06 -132.70 -62.31
C PRO A 357 -6.73 -131.26 -61.77
N GLU A 358 -6.52 -131.14 -60.44
CA GLU A 358 -5.45 -130.43 -59.64
C GLU A 358 -4.86 -129.03 -60.04
N GLU A 359 -4.35 -128.12 -59.17
CA GLU A 359 -4.40 -127.91 -57.69
C GLU A 359 -4.06 -126.42 -57.28
N LYS A 360 -3.64 -126.17 -56.02
CA LYS A 360 -3.35 -124.89 -55.30
C LYS A 360 -1.92 -124.30 -55.56
N PRO A 361 -1.42 -123.17 -54.94
CA PRO A 361 -1.88 -122.41 -53.74
C PRO A 361 -1.86 -120.86 -53.81
N GLU A 362 -2.13 -120.25 -52.64
CA GLU A 362 -2.07 -118.81 -52.21
C GLU A 362 -2.86 -117.76 -53.01
#